data_AF-A0A556REZ1-F1
#
_entry.id   AF-A0A556REZ1-F1
#
_cell.length_a   1.000
_cell.length_b   1.000
_cell.length_c   1.000
_cell.angle_alpha   90.00
_cell.angle_beta   90.00
_cell.angle_gamma   90.00
#
_symmetry.space_group_name_H-M   'P 1'
#
loop_
_entity.id
_entity.type
_entity.pdbx_description
1 polymer ?
#
loop_
_entity_poly.entity_id
_entity_poly.type
_entity_poly.pdbx_seq_one_letter_code
_entity_poly.pdbx_strand_id
1 'polypeptide(L)'
;MNNNLHYPFLILLFEDILTFQYLRRPGRRIGKHQIDRESKPYNRTRFLWDGLRMIQETGSNHPTSLYIYTDQNSYEPLARIDTDGNQEQHIRYFHTDQNGCPEELTDANGKILWECSFQLWGKRIHE
;
A
#
# COMPACT_ATOMS: atom_id res chain seq x y z
N MET A 1 1.05 23.97 19.42
CA MET A 1 -0.36 23.56 19.54
C MET A 1 -0.64 22.51 18.48
N ASN A 2 -0.67 21.23 18.88
CA ASN A 2 -0.73 20.07 18.00
C ASN A 2 -2.20 19.71 17.73
N ASN A 3 -2.82 20.36 16.74
CA ASN A 3 -4.21 20.09 16.35
C ASN A 3 -4.28 18.96 15.30
N ASN A 4 -3.84 17.76 15.68
CA ASN A 4 -4.13 16.55 14.89
C ASN A 4 -5.48 15.98 15.36
N LEU A 5 -6.56 16.50 14.79
CA LEU A 5 -7.89 15.89 14.92
C LEU A 5 -7.89 14.60 14.10
N HIS A 6 -7.80 13.46 14.79
CA HIS A 6 -7.85 12.12 14.21
C HIS A 6 -9.32 11.74 13.94
N TYR A 7 -9.64 11.38 12.70
CA TYR A 7 -10.95 10.83 12.32
C TYR A 7 -10.79 9.34 12.03
N PRO A 8 -11.11 8.44 12.98
CA PRO A 8 -11.06 7.00 12.74
C PRO A 8 -12.25 6.55 11.89
N PHE A 9 -11.99 5.81 10.81
CA PHE A 9 -13.00 5.02 10.09
C PHE A 9 -12.78 3.54 10.42
N LEU A 10 -13.86 2.82 10.75
CA LEU A 10 -13.82 1.43 11.22
C LEU A 10 -14.42 0.49 10.16
N ILE A 11 -13.69 -0.58 9.80
CA ILE A 11 -14.22 -1.68 8.99
C ILE A 11 -14.02 -2.99 9.76
N LEU A 12 -15.07 -3.81 9.86
CA LEU A 12 -15.02 -5.14 10.47
C LEU A 12 -14.78 -6.19 9.39
N LEU A 13 -13.69 -6.94 9.48
CA LEU A 13 -13.40 -8.08 8.61
C LEU A 13 -13.27 -9.34 9.46
N PHE A 14 -14.35 -10.13 9.51
CA PHE A 14 -14.60 -11.45 10.13
C PHE A 14 -13.91 -11.88 11.44
N GLU A 15 -12.68 -11.47 11.76
CA GLU A 15 -12.06 -11.67 13.08
C GLU A 15 -11.31 -10.43 13.59
N ASP A 16 -11.02 -9.43 12.74
CA ASP A 16 -10.21 -8.25 13.09
C ASP A 16 -10.94 -6.93 12.83
N ILE A 17 -10.55 -5.90 13.58
CA ILE A 17 -11.00 -4.53 13.42
C ILE A 17 -9.93 -3.74 12.66
N LEU A 18 -10.29 -3.17 11.51
CA LEU A 18 -9.45 -2.24 10.78
C LEU A 18 -9.79 -0.80 11.11
N THR A 19 -8.81 -0.05 11.61
CA THR A 19 -8.93 1.40 11.83
C THR A 19 -8.03 2.18 10.88
N PHE A 20 -8.60 3.15 10.18
CA PHE A 20 -7.88 4.01 9.24
C PHE A 20 -7.70 5.43 9.78
N GLN A 21 -6.54 6.02 9.52
CA GLN A 21 -6.22 7.40 9.86
C GLN A 21 -6.01 8.21 8.59
N TYR A 22 -6.57 9.42 8.55
CA TYR A 22 -6.53 10.30 7.40
C TYR A 22 -6.04 11.71 7.77
N LEU A 23 -5.37 12.40 6.85
CA LEU A 23 -5.14 13.83 6.94
C LEU A 23 -6.45 14.60 6.80
N ARG A 24 -6.68 15.60 7.65
CA ARG A 24 -7.90 16.43 7.61
C ARG A 24 -8.14 17.05 6.24
N ARG A 25 -7.08 17.57 5.61
CA ARG A 25 -7.05 18.00 4.21
C ARG A 25 -5.65 17.68 3.70
N PRO A 26 -5.51 16.96 2.57
CA PRO A 26 -6.52 16.64 1.55
C PRO A 26 -7.22 15.26 1.71
N GLY A 27 -7.41 14.72 2.92
CA GLY A 27 -8.17 13.46 3.09
C GLY A 27 -7.37 12.18 2.83
N ARG A 28 -6.04 12.25 2.76
CA ARG A 28 -5.19 11.09 2.43
C ARG A 28 -5.03 10.15 3.61
N ARG A 29 -5.07 8.84 3.34
CA ARG A 29 -4.83 7.80 4.36
C ARG A 29 -3.36 7.82 4.78
N ILE A 30 -3.09 8.11 6.05
CA ILE A 30 -1.75 8.13 6.64
C ILE A 30 -1.46 6.93 7.53
N GLY A 31 -2.49 6.16 7.88
CA GLY A 31 -2.29 4.94 8.64
C GLY A 31 -3.42 3.93 8.53
N LYS A 32 -3.07 2.67 8.75
CA LYS A 32 -3.96 1.51 8.89
C LYS A 32 -3.52 0.75 10.13
N HIS A 33 -4.46 0.40 10.99
CA HIS A 33 -4.24 -0.39 12.20
C HIS A 33 -5.12 -1.61 12.13
N GLN A 34 -4.52 -2.78 12.36
CA GLN A 34 -5.24 -4.02 12.62
C GLN A 34 -5.25 -4.25 14.11
N ILE A 35 -6.44 -4.42 14.64
CA ILE A 35 -6.70 -4.65 16.05
C ILE A 35 -7.37 -6.02 16.16
N ASP A 36 -6.88 -6.84 17.07
CA ASP A 36 -7.48 -8.14 17.37
C ASP A 36 -8.80 -8.00 18.14
N ARG A 37 -9.46 -9.13 18.41
CA ARG A 37 -10.69 -9.20 19.21
C ARG A 37 -10.52 -8.72 20.65
N GLU A 38 -9.32 -8.80 21.20
CA GLU A 38 -8.96 -8.33 22.54
C GLU A 38 -8.65 -6.82 22.58
N SER A 39 -8.90 -6.11 21.48
CA SER A 39 -8.62 -4.68 21.30
C SER A 39 -7.12 -4.33 21.37
N LYS A 40 -6.23 -5.30 21.13
CA LYS A 40 -4.79 -5.06 21.05
C LYS A 40 -4.37 -4.81 19.59
N PRO A 41 -3.65 -3.72 19.32
CA PRO A 41 -3.11 -3.45 17.99
C PRO A 41 -1.94 -4.42 17.73
N TYR A 42 -2.02 -5.21 16.66
CA TYR A 42 -0.96 -6.17 16.31
C TYR A 42 -0.25 -5.82 15.00
N ASN A 43 -0.86 -5.02 14.14
CA ASN A 43 -0.22 -4.55 12.90
C ASN A 43 -0.53 -3.08 12.65
N ARG A 44 0.50 -2.34 12.27
CA ARG A 44 0.37 -0.93 11.90
C ARG A 44 1.11 -0.68 10.60
N THR A 45 0.39 -0.06 9.67
CA THR A 45 0.96 0.49 8.44
C THR A 45 0.87 2.01 8.50
N ARG A 46 1.94 2.70 8.09
CA ARG A 46 2.00 4.14 7.85
C ARG A 46 2.24 4.39 6.37
N PHE A 47 1.61 5.45 5.86
CA PHE A 47 1.73 5.84 4.46
C PHE A 47 2.29 7.27 4.37
N LEU A 48 3.33 7.45 3.57
CA LEU A 48 3.92 8.74 3.27
C LEU A 48 3.49 9.18 1.88
N TRP A 49 3.12 10.46 1.75
CA TRP A 49 2.59 11.03 0.52
C TRP A 49 3.40 12.24 0.08
N ASP A 50 3.71 12.31 -1.22
CA ASP A 50 4.19 13.50 -1.91
C ASP A 50 3.14 13.92 -2.94
N GLY A 51 2.49 15.07 -2.73
CA GLY A 51 1.30 15.42 -3.51
C GLY A 51 0.31 14.25 -3.53
N LEU A 52 -0.32 13.96 -4.67
CA LEU A 52 -1.28 12.87 -4.78
C LEU A 52 -0.64 11.46 -4.88
N ARG A 53 0.68 11.34 -4.74
CA ARG A 53 1.41 10.08 -4.85
C ARG A 53 1.77 9.53 -3.48
N MET A 54 1.54 8.23 -3.28
CA MET A 54 1.99 7.53 -2.09
C MET A 54 3.41 7.05 -2.35
N ILE A 55 4.39 7.67 -1.70
CA ILE A 55 5.80 7.40 -1.98
C ILE A 55 6.38 6.32 -1.07
N GLN A 56 5.77 6.06 0.08
CA GLN A 56 6.27 5.05 1.01
C GLN A 56 5.15 4.39 1.82
N GLU A 57 5.29 3.09 2.04
CA GLU A 57 4.56 2.31 3.03
C GLU A 57 5.56 1.72 4.04
N THR A 58 5.27 1.86 5.33
CA THR A 58 6.09 1.26 6.40
C THR A 58 5.16 0.58 7.38
N GLY A 59 5.45 -0.67 7.71
CA GLY A 59 4.74 -1.31 8.81
C GLY A 59 5.59 -2.23 9.64
N SER A 60 4.99 -2.68 10.73
CA SER A 60 5.68 -3.47 11.76
C SER A 60 5.92 -4.91 11.33
N ASN A 61 5.05 -5.45 10.45
CA ASN A 61 5.07 -6.87 10.06
C ASN A 61 5.32 -7.07 8.55
N HIS A 62 5.78 -6.04 7.83
CA HIS A 62 6.12 -6.11 6.41
C HIS A 62 7.27 -5.16 6.07
N PRO A 63 7.99 -5.39 4.95
CA PRO A 63 9.08 -4.53 4.51
C PRO A 63 8.64 -3.07 4.32
N THR A 64 9.58 -2.13 4.50
CA THR A 64 9.36 -0.74 4.09
C THR A 64 9.40 -0.67 2.58
N SER A 65 8.29 -0.28 1.97
CA SER A 65 8.11 -0.22 0.52
C SER A 65 8.19 1.23 0.04
N LEU A 66 9.14 1.55 -0.84
CA LEU A 66 9.25 2.84 -1.52
C LEU A 66 8.69 2.71 -2.95
N TYR A 67 7.88 3.67 -3.39
CA TYR A 67 7.22 3.65 -4.70
C TYR A 67 7.87 4.63 -5.67
N ILE A 68 8.13 4.17 -6.88
CA ILE A 68 8.71 4.92 -7.99
C ILE A 68 7.66 5.01 -9.10
N TYR A 69 7.51 6.19 -9.69
CA TYR A 69 6.54 6.50 -10.74
C TYR A 69 7.25 6.75 -12.08
N THR A 70 6.57 6.52 -13.20
CA THR A 70 7.17 6.54 -14.55
C THR A 70 7.75 7.90 -14.95
N ASP A 71 7.06 8.99 -14.62
CA ASP A 71 7.51 10.35 -14.91
C ASP A 71 7.12 11.36 -13.81
N GLN A 72 7.52 12.62 -13.99
CA GLN A 72 7.33 13.68 -12.99
C GLN A 72 5.85 14.02 -12.71
N ASN A 73 4.96 13.84 -13.69
CA ASN A 73 3.53 14.18 -13.64
C ASN A 73 2.59 12.96 -13.74
N SER A 74 3.16 11.76 -13.78
CA SER A 74 2.45 10.50 -13.88
C SER A 74 2.08 9.96 -12.50
N TYR A 75 0.98 9.20 -12.49
CA TYR A 75 0.48 8.44 -11.35
C TYR A 75 0.65 6.94 -11.55
N GLU A 76 1.26 6.54 -12.67
CA GLU A 76 1.56 5.16 -13.01
C GLU A 76 2.77 4.68 -12.20
N PRO A 77 2.60 3.69 -11.32
CA PRO A 77 3.71 3.13 -10.56
C PRO A 77 4.59 2.31 -11.50
N LEU A 78 5.88 2.65 -11.56
CA LEU A 78 6.89 1.92 -12.32
C LEU A 78 7.44 0.74 -11.51
N ALA A 79 7.86 1.03 -10.28
CA ALA A 79 8.54 0.07 -9.44
C ALA A 79 8.30 0.33 -7.96
N ARG A 80 8.58 -0.69 -7.16
CA ARG A 80 8.60 -0.64 -5.70
C ARG A 80 9.90 -1.24 -5.19
N ILE A 81 10.53 -0.56 -4.24
CA ILE A 81 11.71 -1.06 -3.54
C ILE A 81 11.30 -1.45 -2.13
N ASP A 82 11.44 -2.72 -1.79
CA ASP A 82 11.24 -3.20 -0.43
C ASP A 82 12.54 -3.30 0.30
N THR A 83 12.61 -2.64 1.45
CA THR A 83 13.69 -2.80 2.42
C THR A 83 13.17 -3.60 3.59
N ASP A 84 13.75 -4.78 3.81
CA ASP A 84 13.44 -5.63 4.95
C ASP A 84 14.18 -5.19 6.23
N GLY A 85 13.98 -5.92 7.32
CA GLY A 85 14.65 -5.64 8.60
C GLY A 85 16.18 -5.82 8.57
N ASN A 86 16.71 -6.55 7.59
CA ASN A 86 18.14 -6.77 7.39
C ASN A 86 18.75 -5.76 6.42
N GLN A 87 17.99 -4.75 5.99
CA GLN A 87 18.37 -3.76 4.98
C GLN A 87 18.59 -4.36 3.58
N GLU A 88 18.14 -5.59 3.35
CA GLU A 88 18.14 -6.17 2.01
C GLU A 88 17.06 -5.46 1.18
N GLN A 89 17.44 -5.08 -0.04
CA GLN A 89 16.57 -4.34 -0.95
C GLN A 89 16.14 -5.20 -2.12
N HIS A 90 14.82 -5.34 -2.29
CA HIS A 90 14.23 -6.04 -3.43
C HIS A 90 13.43 -5.07 -4.29
N ILE A 91 13.88 -4.92 -5.55
CA ILE A 91 13.17 -4.13 -6.55
C ILE A 91 12.12 -5.01 -7.20
N ARG A 92 10.90 -4.48 -7.32
CA ARG A 92 9.79 -5.11 -8.02
C ARG A 92 9.20 -4.15 -9.04
N TYR A 93 8.94 -4.64 -10.25
CA TYR A 93 8.37 -3.84 -11.34
C TYR A 93 6.90 -4.16 -11.52
N PHE A 94 6.08 -3.12 -11.62
CA PHE A 94 4.66 -3.25 -11.91
C PHE A 94 4.45 -3.34 -13.42
N HIS A 95 3.58 -4.24 -13.84
CA HIS A 95 3.03 -4.28 -15.17
C HIS A 95 1.52 -4.07 -15.06
N THR A 96 1.04 -2.97 -15.61
CA THR A 96 -0.36 -2.56 -15.49
C THR A 96 -1.05 -2.56 -16.85
N ASP A 97 -2.32 -2.96 -16.87
CA ASP A 97 -3.21 -2.77 -18.02
C ASP A 97 -3.46 -1.27 -18.28
N GLN A 98 -4.02 -0.92 -19.44
CA GLN A 98 -4.28 0.45 -19.90
C GLN A 98 -5.16 1.26 -18.93
N ASN A 99 -5.96 0.59 -18.10
CA ASN A 99 -6.79 1.21 -17.07
C ASN A 99 -6.05 1.43 -15.73
N GLY A 100 -4.76 1.06 -15.65
CA GLY A 100 -3.93 1.15 -14.45
C GLY A 100 -4.09 -0.02 -13.48
N CYS A 101 -4.80 -1.09 -13.85
CA CYS A 101 -4.94 -2.29 -13.03
C CYS A 101 -3.63 -3.10 -13.06
N PRO A 102 -3.02 -3.43 -11.91
CA PRO A 102 -1.79 -4.22 -11.89
C PRO A 102 -2.10 -5.67 -12.29
N GLU A 103 -1.53 -6.14 -13.38
CA GLU A 103 -1.69 -7.52 -13.86
C GLU A 103 -0.54 -8.41 -13.37
N GLU A 104 0.67 -7.88 -13.31
CA GLU A 104 1.86 -8.65 -12.97
C GLU A 104 2.86 -7.83 -12.14
N LEU A 105 3.60 -8.51 -11.28
CA LEU A 105 4.73 -7.98 -10.52
C LEU A 105 5.94 -8.86 -10.75
N THR A 106 7.04 -8.28 -11.22
CA THR A 106 8.29 -9.02 -11.49
C THR A 106 9.42 -8.61 -10.56
N ASP A 107 10.37 -9.50 -10.33
CA ASP A 107 11.64 -9.17 -9.66
C ASP A 107 12.65 -8.49 -10.62
N ALA A 108 13.82 -8.15 -10.09
CA ALA A 108 14.88 -7.51 -10.87
C ALA A 108 15.44 -8.37 -12.02
N ASN A 109 15.21 -9.69 -12.01
CA ASN A 109 15.62 -10.62 -13.06
C ASN A 109 14.50 -10.90 -14.08
N GLY A 110 13.34 -10.24 -13.94
CA GLY A 110 12.17 -10.47 -14.78
C GLY A 110 11.39 -11.74 -14.42
N LYS A 111 11.63 -12.33 -13.24
CA LYS A 111 10.82 -13.45 -12.75
C LYS A 111 9.51 -12.93 -12.18
N ILE A 112 8.41 -13.55 -12.57
CA ILE A 112 7.08 -13.27 -12.03
C ILE A 112 7.04 -13.63 -10.54
N LEU A 113 6.72 -12.62 -9.72
CA LEU A 113 6.49 -12.76 -8.28
C LEU A 113 5.00 -12.87 -7.95
N TRP A 114 4.15 -12.23 -8.77
CA TRP A 114 2.71 -12.23 -8.62
C TRP A 114 2.05 -11.89 -9.96
N GLU A 115 0.90 -12.49 -10.22
CA GLU A 115 0.06 -12.24 -11.40
C GLU A 115 -1.41 -12.30 -10.95
N CYS A 116 -2.27 -11.44 -11.49
CA CYS A 116 -3.69 -11.48 -11.24
C CYS A 116 -4.48 -10.93 -12.42
N SER A 117 -5.62 -11.57 -12.71
CA SER A 117 -6.54 -11.10 -13.75
C SER A 117 -7.83 -10.59 -13.13
N PHE A 118 -8.33 -9.45 -13.62
CA PHE A 118 -9.52 -8.79 -13.09
C PHE A 118 -10.65 -8.75 -14.12
N GLN A 119 -11.90 -8.92 -13.65
CA GLN A 119 -13.08 -8.54 -14.42
C GLN A 119 -13.16 -7.01 -14.52
N LEU A 120 -13.99 -6.52 -15.45
CA LEU A 120 -14.14 -5.08 -15.76
C LEU A 120 -14.38 -4.17 -14.53
N TRP A 121 -14.98 -4.70 -13.46
CA TRP A 121 -15.26 -3.96 -12.22
C TRP A 121 -14.36 -4.36 -11.04
N GLY A 122 -13.16 -4.87 -11.32
CA GLY A 122 -12.13 -5.15 -10.31
C GLY A 122 -12.33 -6.43 -9.51
N LYS A 123 -13.27 -7.31 -9.91
CA LYS A 123 -13.39 -8.64 -9.29
C LYS A 123 -12.27 -9.54 -9.83
N ARG A 124 -11.43 -10.08 -8.94
CA ARG A 124 -10.39 -11.05 -9.28
C ARG A 124 -11.00 -12.31 -9.91
N ILE A 125 -10.44 -12.73 -11.03
CA ILE A 125 -10.77 -13.98 -11.75
C ILE A 125 -9.77 -15.07 -11.36
N HIS A 126 -8.49 -14.71 -11.29
CA HIS A 126 -7.37 -15.61 -11.03
C HIS A 126 -6.29 -14.88 -10.21
N GLU A 127 -5.66 -15.59 -9.27
CA GLU A 127 -4.50 -15.21 -8.45
C GLU A 127 -3.77 -16.48 -8.01
#